data_AF-J0WS38-F1
#
_entry.id   AF-J0WS38-F1
#
_cell.length_a   1.000
_cell.length_b   1.000
_cell.length_c   1.000
_cell.angle_alpha   90.00
_cell.angle_beta   90.00
_cell.angle_gamma   90.00
#
_symmetry.space_group_name_H-M   'P 1'
#
loop_
_entity.id
_entity.type
_entity.pdbx_description
1 polymer ?
#
loop_
_entity_poly.entity_id
_entity_poly.type
_entity_poly.pdbx_seq_one_letter_code
_entity_poly.pdbx_strand_id
1 'polypeptide(L)'
;MTSLQPQPTTGPEEPPDLQEPLERLRLAITDDSSKTFEGLEAIFTFYNERVKSLASPSPKAPLFVLLYAIESITAPTMQWSSMEDLLALLAQVERERRRYMGLAQLHSLSASTVYAVNKATGAPRNVPALSQRDQEKLRRMLARDAGTRVRYRLLVMRLGEAHIRHVRARPEISHEAPALLSKYFPVPEDAPKRARELAIHADLSDEEVQQRDGMRAYVTQSVIKDASEWDQRRREFYHKLNPDFDPMQNGEFSSYTRDFEAKFPSNFAWSETRDMLDTYVERVENLAGAYEAMFPNGVYTPAEEREAKPEP
;
A
#
# COMPACT_ATOMS: atom_id res chain seq x y z
N MET A 1 3.33 46.47 45.13
CA MET A 1 2.02 46.04 44.61
C MET A 1 2.06 46.16 43.10
N THR A 2 2.31 45.05 42.40
CA THR A 2 2.31 45.01 40.93
C THR A 2 1.50 43.78 40.56
N SER A 3 0.34 44.01 39.94
CA SER A 3 -0.63 43.00 39.54
C SER A 3 -0.16 42.35 38.24
N LEU A 4 0.04 41.03 38.25
CA LEU A 4 0.26 40.22 37.05
C LEU A 4 -1.10 39.74 36.53
N GLN A 5 -1.48 40.18 35.33
CA GLN A 5 -2.61 39.62 34.61
C GLN A 5 -2.22 38.30 33.93
N PRO A 6 -3.08 37.27 33.96
CA PRO A 6 -2.83 36.01 33.26
C PRO A 6 -3.10 36.16 31.75
N GLN A 7 -2.20 35.63 30.93
CA GLN A 7 -2.40 35.53 29.48
C GLN A 7 -3.45 34.45 29.14
N PRO A 8 -4.24 34.66 28.07
CA PRO A 8 -5.23 33.70 27.61
C PRO A 8 -4.53 32.50 26.96
N THR A 9 -4.84 31.30 27.46
CA THR A 9 -4.50 30.04 26.80
C THR A 9 -5.33 29.92 25.53
N THR A 10 -4.69 29.99 24.37
CA THR A 10 -5.25 29.57 23.09
C THR A 10 -5.62 28.09 23.17
N GLY A 11 -6.92 27.78 23.09
CA GLY A 11 -7.42 26.41 22.99
C GLY A 11 -6.90 25.72 21.72
N PRO A 12 -6.90 24.38 21.67
CA PRO A 12 -6.51 23.64 20.48
C PRO A 12 -7.43 24.01 19.31
N GLU A 13 -6.85 24.44 18.20
CA GLU A 13 -7.56 24.66 16.94
C GLU A 13 -8.30 23.37 16.55
N GLU A 14 -9.61 23.49 16.31
CA GLU A 14 -10.40 22.41 15.72
C GLU A 14 -9.82 22.05 14.35
N PRO A 15 -9.58 20.76 14.05
CA PRO A 15 -9.10 20.36 12.74
C PRO A 15 -10.14 20.76 11.67
N PRO A 16 -9.70 21.28 10.51
CA PRO A 16 -10.60 21.75 9.46
C PRO A 16 -11.50 20.62 8.97
N ASP A 17 -12.77 20.93 8.71
CA ASP A 17 -13.75 19.99 8.16
C ASP A 17 -13.31 19.51 6.77
N LEU A 18 -13.01 18.21 6.67
CA LEU A 18 -12.52 17.57 5.45
C LEU A 18 -13.66 16.90 4.66
N GLN A 19 -14.91 16.93 5.11
CA GLN A 19 -15.99 16.22 4.42
C GLN A 19 -16.29 16.80 3.03
N GLU A 20 -16.42 18.12 2.91
CA GLU A 20 -16.77 18.76 1.63
C GLU A 20 -15.69 18.60 0.55
N PRO A 21 -14.37 18.78 0.84
CA PRO A 21 -13.32 18.50 -0.15
C PRO A 21 -13.24 17.03 -0.57
N LEU A 22 -13.48 16.09 0.35
CA LEU A 22 -13.41 14.66 0.06
C LEU A 22 -14.59 14.17 -0.80
N GLU A 23 -15.80 14.68 -0.56
CA GLU A 23 -16.96 14.39 -1.40
C GLU A 23 -16.80 14.99 -2.80
N ARG A 24 -16.24 16.20 -2.93
CA ARG A 24 -15.89 16.76 -4.26
C ARG A 24 -14.86 15.91 -5.00
N LEU A 25 -13.83 15.43 -4.30
CA LEU A 25 -12.80 14.56 -4.88
C LEU A 25 -13.39 13.20 -5.29
N ARG A 26 -14.28 12.64 -4.47
CA ARG A 26 -15.00 11.40 -4.76
C ARG A 26 -15.85 11.53 -6.02
N LEU A 27 -16.64 12.60 -6.12
CA LEU A 27 -17.46 12.91 -7.28
C LEU A 27 -16.63 13.08 -8.55
N ALA A 28 -15.50 13.80 -8.47
CA ALA A 28 -14.59 14.01 -9.59
C ALA A 28 -13.92 12.71 -10.10
N ILE A 29 -13.69 11.73 -9.21
CA ILE A 29 -13.14 10.42 -9.58
C ILE A 29 -14.21 9.52 -10.21
N THR A 30 -15.44 9.57 -9.69
CA THR A 30 -16.57 8.76 -10.20
C THR A 30 -17.16 9.26 -11.51
N ASP A 31 -17.00 10.55 -11.82
CA ASP A 31 -17.41 11.12 -13.11
C ASP A 31 -16.29 10.88 -14.13
N ASP A 32 -16.63 10.46 -15.36
CA ASP A 32 -15.67 10.10 -16.43
C ASP A 32 -14.76 11.30 -16.87
N SER A 33 -14.96 12.45 -16.23
CA SER A 33 -14.10 13.64 -16.22
C SER A 33 -12.72 13.42 -15.58
N SER A 34 -12.51 12.35 -14.81
CA SER A 34 -11.20 11.95 -14.25
C SER A 34 -10.14 11.59 -15.31
N LYS A 35 -10.53 11.56 -16.59
CA LYS A 35 -9.64 11.50 -17.77
C LYS A 35 -9.15 12.88 -18.26
N THR A 36 -9.61 13.98 -17.66
CA THR A 36 -9.15 15.33 -18.00
C THR A 36 -7.88 15.70 -17.23
N PHE A 37 -6.97 16.38 -17.91
CA PHE A 37 -5.64 16.78 -17.40
C PHE A 37 -5.72 17.57 -16.07
N GLU A 38 -6.77 18.37 -15.88
CA GLU A 38 -6.99 19.18 -14.68
C GLU A 38 -7.38 18.35 -13.44
N GLY A 39 -8.16 17.27 -13.62
CA GLY A 39 -8.49 16.34 -12.54
C GLY A 39 -7.26 15.58 -12.05
N LEU A 40 -6.39 15.18 -12.98
CA LEU A 40 -5.11 14.54 -12.70
C LEU A 40 -4.14 15.47 -11.95
N GLU A 41 -4.04 16.74 -12.36
CA GLU A 41 -3.16 17.72 -11.72
C GLU A 41 -3.62 18.04 -10.27
N ALA A 42 -4.93 18.17 -10.03
CA ALA A 42 -5.49 18.40 -8.70
C ALA A 42 -5.24 17.21 -7.75
N ILE A 43 -5.41 15.97 -8.23
CA ILE A 43 -5.17 14.76 -7.43
C ILE A 43 -3.67 14.57 -7.17
N PHE A 44 -2.83 14.82 -8.17
CA PHE A 44 -1.37 14.70 -8.05
C PHE A 44 -0.80 15.78 -7.11
N THR A 45 -1.38 16.98 -7.11
CA THR A 45 -1.05 18.08 -6.18
C THR A 45 -1.47 17.71 -4.76
N PHE A 46 -2.69 17.20 -4.57
CA PHE A 46 -3.15 16.71 -3.27
C PHE A 46 -2.25 15.59 -2.72
N TYR A 47 -1.86 14.64 -3.56
CA TYR A 47 -0.96 13.54 -3.18
C TYR A 47 0.44 14.03 -2.81
N ASN A 48 1.08 14.88 -3.64
CA ASN A 48 2.43 15.36 -3.37
C ASN A 48 2.50 16.34 -2.18
N GLU A 49 1.51 17.20 -2.01
CA GLU A 49 1.51 18.19 -0.92
C GLU A 49 1.11 17.57 0.43
N ARG A 50 0.14 16.63 0.44
CA ARG A 50 -0.41 16.08 1.69
C ARG A 50 -0.01 14.65 2.02
N VAL A 51 0.34 13.80 1.04
CA VAL A 51 0.70 12.40 1.31
C VAL A 51 2.22 12.22 1.41
N LYS A 52 3.01 12.86 0.55
CA LYS A 52 4.49 12.79 0.63
C LYS A 52 5.11 13.51 1.83
N SER A 53 4.43 14.48 2.46
CA SER A 53 4.95 15.20 3.62
C SER A 53 4.78 14.48 4.97
N LEU A 54 4.22 13.27 5.00
CA LEU A 54 3.82 12.60 6.24
C LEU A 54 4.85 11.59 6.78
N ALA A 55 5.89 12.14 7.41
CA ALA A 55 6.59 11.46 8.52
C ALA A 55 5.85 11.63 9.87
N SER A 56 4.57 12.06 9.86
CA SER A 56 3.77 12.44 11.04
C SER A 56 2.32 11.95 10.91
N PRO A 57 1.62 11.58 12.00
CA PRO A 57 0.26 11.05 11.97
C PRO A 57 -0.77 12.17 11.75
N SER A 58 -1.06 12.50 10.50
CA SER A 58 -2.14 13.44 10.09
C SER A 58 -2.81 12.95 8.80
N PRO A 59 -3.99 13.49 8.44
CA PRO A 59 -5.20 12.71 8.23
C PRO A 59 -5.04 11.66 7.12
N LYS A 60 -5.43 10.43 7.43
CA LYS A 60 -5.38 9.27 6.53
C LYS A 60 -6.11 9.60 5.23
N ALA A 61 -5.41 9.57 4.10
CA ALA A 61 -6.03 9.68 2.80
C ALA A 61 -7.15 8.63 2.69
N PRO A 62 -8.35 8.99 2.20
CA PRO A 62 -9.43 8.02 2.05
C PRO A 62 -9.01 6.86 1.14
N LEU A 63 -9.58 5.68 1.39
CA LEU A 63 -9.22 4.47 0.65
C LEU A 63 -9.33 4.67 -0.87
N PHE A 64 -10.42 5.28 -1.35
CA PHE A 64 -10.62 5.52 -2.79
C PHE A 64 -9.50 6.35 -3.44
N VAL A 65 -8.90 7.29 -2.70
CA VAL A 65 -7.75 8.09 -3.18
C VAL A 65 -6.51 7.22 -3.32
N LEU A 66 -6.28 6.32 -2.37
CA LEU A 66 -5.17 5.37 -2.42
C LEU A 66 -5.32 4.41 -3.61
N LEU A 67 -6.54 3.92 -3.84
CA LEU A 67 -6.84 3.01 -4.95
C LEU A 67 -6.62 3.70 -6.30
N TYR A 68 -7.11 4.92 -6.45
CA TYR A 68 -6.88 5.73 -7.65
C TYR A 68 -5.39 5.99 -7.91
N ALA A 69 -4.61 6.30 -6.88
CA ALA A 69 -3.17 6.50 -7.02
C ALA A 69 -2.45 5.21 -7.44
N ILE A 70 -2.86 4.06 -6.89
CA ILE A 70 -2.35 2.74 -7.32
C ILE A 70 -2.68 2.49 -8.79
N GLU A 71 -3.92 2.75 -9.21
CA GLU A 71 -4.34 2.57 -10.60
C GLU A 71 -3.55 3.48 -11.54
N SER A 72 -3.32 4.73 -11.15
CA SER A 72 -2.55 5.71 -11.93
C SER A 72 -1.09 5.29 -12.16
N ILE A 73 -0.50 4.54 -11.23
CA ILE A 73 0.86 4.00 -11.37
C ILE A 73 0.89 2.73 -12.23
N THR A 74 -0.18 1.94 -12.19
CA THR A 74 -0.20 0.57 -12.72
C THR A 74 -0.91 0.42 -14.07
N ALA A 75 -1.77 1.37 -14.44
CA ALA A 75 -2.54 1.38 -15.69
C ALA A 75 -2.11 2.50 -16.66
N PRO A 76 -2.13 2.25 -17.98
CA PRO A 76 -2.30 0.95 -18.64
C PRO A 76 -1.04 0.06 -18.52
N THR A 77 0.11 0.66 -18.25
CA THR A 77 1.42 0.01 -18.12
C THR A 77 2.10 0.46 -16.83
N MET A 78 2.82 -0.45 -16.18
CA MET A 78 3.52 -0.17 -14.92
C MET A 78 4.56 0.95 -15.06
N GLN A 79 4.42 1.99 -14.24
CA GLN A 79 5.40 3.08 -14.10
C GLN A 79 6.49 2.67 -13.08
N TRP A 80 7.55 2.02 -13.56
CA TRP A 80 8.62 1.49 -12.71
C TRP A 80 9.34 2.54 -11.85
N SER A 81 9.44 3.79 -12.33
CA SER A 81 10.00 4.92 -11.57
C SER A 81 9.23 5.22 -10.28
N SER A 82 7.95 4.85 -10.22
CA SER A 82 7.05 5.09 -9.09
C SER A 82 6.85 3.84 -8.21
N MET A 83 7.71 2.83 -8.33
CA MET A 83 7.57 1.57 -7.59
C MET A 83 7.60 1.78 -6.07
N GLU A 84 8.42 2.69 -5.57
CA GLU A 84 8.48 2.97 -4.13
C GLU A 84 7.18 3.61 -3.63
N ASP A 85 6.63 4.54 -4.39
CA ASP A 85 5.34 5.17 -4.12
C ASP A 85 4.21 4.13 -4.14
N LEU A 86 4.24 3.17 -5.09
CA LEU A 86 3.30 2.04 -5.13
C LEU A 86 3.39 1.16 -3.87
N LEU A 87 4.60 0.78 -3.44
CA LEU A 87 4.80 -0.02 -2.24
C LEU A 87 4.34 0.72 -0.97
N ALA A 88 4.55 2.03 -0.90
CA ALA A 88 4.06 2.87 0.19
C ALA A 88 2.52 2.95 0.20
N LEU A 89 1.90 3.17 -0.96
CA LEU A 89 0.44 3.14 -1.12
C LEU A 89 -0.16 1.80 -0.69
N LEU A 90 0.42 0.68 -1.13
CA LEU A 90 -0.01 -0.66 -0.73
C LEU A 90 0.10 -0.88 0.78
N ALA A 91 1.16 -0.37 1.42
CA ALA A 91 1.28 -0.44 2.87
C ALA A 91 0.20 0.39 3.59
N GLN A 92 -0.21 1.53 3.03
CA GLN A 92 -1.32 2.32 3.57
C GLN A 92 -2.67 1.62 3.41
N VAL A 93 -2.92 1.00 2.24
CA VAL A 93 -4.11 0.16 2.00
C VAL A 93 -4.16 -1.00 3.00
N GLU A 94 -3.03 -1.68 3.21
CA GLU A 94 -2.92 -2.75 4.20
C GLU A 94 -3.19 -2.26 5.63
N ARG A 95 -2.72 -1.06 5.97
CA ARG A 95 -2.98 -0.45 7.28
C ARG A 95 -4.48 -0.18 7.49
N GLU A 96 -5.17 0.33 6.49
CA GLU A 96 -6.63 0.51 6.57
C GLU A 96 -7.35 -0.83 6.64
N ARG A 97 -6.94 -1.83 5.86
CA ARG A 97 -7.46 -3.20 5.98
C ARG A 97 -7.35 -3.73 7.41
N ARG A 98 -6.16 -3.66 8.03
CA ARG A 98 -5.94 -4.09 9.42
C ARG A 98 -6.80 -3.32 10.42
N ARG A 99 -6.98 -2.00 10.20
CA ARG A 99 -7.88 -1.18 11.03
C ARG A 99 -9.31 -1.72 10.98
N TYR A 100 -9.88 -1.96 9.79
CA TYR A 100 -11.23 -2.53 9.69
C TYR A 100 -11.31 -3.93 10.31
N MET A 101 -10.25 -4.74 10.22
CA MET A 101 -10.20 -6.05 10.89
C MET A 101 -10.19 -5.94 12.41
N GLY A 102 -9.36 -5.06 12.97
CA GLY A 102 -9.33 -4.81 14.42
C GLY A 102 -10.67 -4.29 14.93
N LEU A 103 -11.31 -3.40 14.18
CA LEU A 103 -12.65 -2.91 14.49
C LEU A 103 -13.72 -4.01 14.39
N ALA A 104 -13.67 -4.84 13.35
CA ALA A 104 -14.58 -5.97 13.19
C ALA A 104 -14.43 -7.00 14.32
N GLN A 105 -13.19 -7.27 14.75
CA GLN A 105 -12.90 -8.15 15.86
C GLN A 105 -13.43 -7.58 17.18
N LEU A 106 -13.20 -6.29 17.43
CA LEU A 106 -13.71 -5.61 18.63
C LEU A 106 -15.24 -5.67 18.69
N HIS A 107 -15.93 -5.36 17.59
CA HIS A 107 -17.39 -5.44 17.50
C HIS A 107 -17.93 -6.88 17.59
N SER A 108 -17.21 -7.86 17.06
CA SER A 108 -17.58 -9.28 17.21
C SER A 108 -17.48 -9.77 18.66
N LEU A 109 -16.56 -9.23 19.46
CA LEU A 109 -16.36 -9.60 20.87
C LEU A 109 -17.30 -8.82 21.81
N SER A 110 -17.62 -7.57 21.46
CA SER A 110 -18.45 -6.67 22.28
C SER A 110 -19.96 -6.85 22.09
N ALA A 111 -20.39 -7.88 21.35
CA ALA A 111 -21.79 -8.29 21.20
C ALA A 111 -22.53 -8.58 22.53
N SER A 112 -21.84 -8.57 23.69
CA SER A 112 -22.40 -8.81 25.02
C SER A 112 -22.45 -7.60 25.97
N THR A 113 -21.86 -6.44 25.65
CA THR A 113 -21.81 -5.31 26.60
C THR A 113 -22.66 -4.13 26.16
N VAL A 114 -23.93 -4.24 26.55
CA VAL A 114 -24.88 -3.14 26.71
C VAL A 114 -24.23 -2.07 27.62
N TYR A 115 -24.46 -0.79 27.33
CA TYR A 115 -24.00 0.42 28.03
C TYR A 115 -22.69 1.05 27.52
N ALA A 116 -22.81 1.84 26.44
CA ALA A 116 -21.91 2.98 26.28
C ALA A 116 -22.44 4.11 27.18
N VAL A 117 -21.66 4.61 28.14
CA VAL A 117 -22.08 5.75 28.97
C VAL A 117 -21.89 7.03 28.16
N ASN A 118 -22.94 7.85 28.06
CA ASN A 118 -22.83 9.15 27.42
C ASN A 118 -21.91 10.05 28.27
N LYS A 119 -20.74 10.44 27.72
CA LYS A 119 -19.73 11.23 28.45
C LYS A 119 -20.27 12.56 28.97
N ALA A 120 -21.29 13.13 28.33
CA ALA A 120 -21.87 14.40 28.74
C ALA A 120 -22.92 14.27 29.87
N THR A 121 -23.62 13.14 29.97
CA THR A 121 -24.77 12.98 30.87
C THR A 121 -24.62 11.85 31.88
N GLY A 122 -23.58 11.01 31.77
CA GLY A 122 -23.39 9.82 32.62
C GLY A 122 -24.47 8.75 32.44
N ALA A 123 -25.43 8.95 31.53
CA ALA A 123 -26.54 8.05 31.31
C ALA A 123 -26.15 6.90 30.36
N PRO A 124 -26.68 5.69 30.57
CA PRO A 124 -26.52 4.59 29.61
C PRO A 124 -27.13 4.97 28.25
N ARG A 125 -26.30 4.97 27.21
CA ARG A 125 -26.75 5.03 25.81
C ARG A 125 -27.20 3.63 25.41
N ASN A 126 -28.44 3.51 24.95
CA ASN A 126 -28.92 2.30 24.27
C ASN A 126 -28.14 2.16 22.96
N VAL A 127 -27.17 1.26 22.94
CA VAL A 127 -26.50 0.81 21.73
C VAL A 127 -27.25 -0.43 21.25
N PRO A 128 -27.79 -0.45 20.03
CA PRO A 128 -28.51 -1.62 19.53
C PRO A 128 -27.57 -2.83 19.49
N ALA A 129 -28.05 -3.99 19.92
CA ALA A 129 -27.29 -5.23 19.79
C ALA A 129 -27.12 -5.60 18.31
N LEU A 130 -25.96 -6.17 17.97
CA LEU A 130 -25.71 -6.67 16.61
C LEU A 130 -26.70 -7.78 16.25
N SER A 131 -27.34 -7.65 15.08
CA SER A 131 -28.23 -8.68 14.53
C SER A 131 -27.44 -9.97 14.27
N GLN A 132 -28.10 -11.13 14.33
CA GLN A 132 -27.44 -12.41 14.04
C GLN A 132 -26.81 -12.42 12.62
N ARG A 133 -27.46 -11.76 11.66
CA ARG A 133 -26.97 -11.58 10.29
C ARG A 133 -25.68 -10.76 10.24
N ASP A 134 -25.60 -9.65 10.98
CA ASP A 134 -24.41 -8.80 11.03
C ASP A 134 -23.25 -9.45 11.81
N GLN A 135 -23.56 -10.20 12.87
CA GLN A 135 -22.56 -11.03 13.57
C GLN A 135 -21.95 -12.07 12.62
N GLU A 136 -22.78 -12.75 11.84
CA GLU A 136 -22.31 -13.71 10.84
C GLU A 136 -21.48 -13.04 9.74
N LYS A 137 -21.87 -11.83 9.29
CA LYS A 137 -21.10 -11.04 8.34
C LYS A 137 -19.71 -10.68 8.89
N LEU A 138 -19.63 -10.22 10.14
CA LEU A 138 -18.36 -9.95 10.83
C LEU A 138 -17.49 -11.20 10.95
N ARG A 139 -18.06 -12.35 11.33
CA ARG A 139 -17.31 -13.62 11.39
C ARG A 139 -16.73 -14.01 10.04
N ARG A 140 -17.49 -13.86 8.95
CA ARG A 140 -17.02 -14.14 7.59
C ARG A 140 -15.90 -13.20 7.16
N MET A 141 -15.97 -11.92 7.54
CA MET A 141 -14.90 -10.95 7.29
C MET A 141 -13.61 -11.39 7.98
N LEU A 142 -13.66 -11.75 9.27
CA LEU A 142 -12.52 -12.22 10.04
C LEU A 142 -11.95 -13.55 9.51
N ALA A 143 -12.79 -14.47 9.06
CA ALA A 143 -12.35 -15.75 8.49
C ALA A 143 -11.53 -15.59 7.19
N ARG A 144 -11.73 -14.48 6.46
CA ARG A 144 -11.00 -14.19 5.20
C ARG A 144 -9.71 -13.40 5.40
N ASP A 145 -9.40 -12.98 6.63
CA ASP A 145 -8.28 -12.11 6.98
C ASP A 145 -6.94 -12.71 6.54
N ALA A 146 -6.64 -13.93 7.00
CA ALA A 146 -5.36 -14.61 6.76
C ALA A 146 -5.06 -14.75 5.26
N GLY A 147 -6.04 -15.19 4.46
CA GLY A 147 -5.87 -15.36 3.02
C GLY A 147 -5.65 -14.04 2.28
N THR A 148 -6.19 -12.94 2.78
CA THR A 148 -6.00 -11.60 2.20
C THR A 148 -4.61 -11.05 2.57
N ARG A 149 -4.16 -11.27 3.82
CA ARG A 149 -2.81 -10.93 4.26
C ARG A 149 -1.73 -11.67 3.46
N VAL A 150 -1.91 -12.97 3.23
CA VAL A 150 -0.98 -13.76 2.40
C VAL A 150 -0.85 -13.18 0.99
N ARG A 151 -1.96 -12.75 0.37
CA ARG A 151 -1.93 -12.11 -0.96
C ARG A 151 -1.16 -10.80 -0.97
N TYR A 152 -1.42 -9.93 0.01
CA TYR A 152 -0.66 -8.69 0.19
C TYR A 152 0.84 -8.96 0.28
N ARG A 153 1.25 -9.92 1.11
CA ARG A 153 2.67 -10.27 1.27
C ARG A 153 3.29 -10.76 -0.03
N LEU A 154 2.62 -11.67 -0.72
CA LEU A 154 3.11 -12.21 -1.99
C LEU A 154 3.24 -11.10 -3.05
N LEU A 155 2.27 -10.21 -3.13
CA LEU A 155 2.26 -9.07 -4.05
C LEU A 155 3.47 -8.15 -3.80
N VAL A 156 3.68 -7.72 -2.56
CA VAL A 156 4.82 -6.86 -2.17
C VAL A 156 6.15 -7.51 -2.51
N MET A 157 6.32 -8.80 -2.21
CA MET A 157 7.56 -9.52 -2.52
C MET A 157 7.80 -9.63 -4.03
N ARG A 158 6.76 -9.96 -4.81
CA ARG A 158 6.87 -10.05 -6.28
C ARG A 158 7.19 -8.70 -6.91
N LEU A 159 6.55 -7.62 -6.46
CA LEU A 159 6.83 -6.26 -6.94
C LEU A 159 8.27 -5.84 -6.61
N GLY A 160 8.75 -6.13 -5.40
CA GLY A 160 10.13 -5.85 -4.99
C GLY A 160 11.16 -6.62 -5.82
N GLU A 161 10.94 -7.92 -6.04
CA GLU A 161 11.79 -8.73 -6.93
C GLU A 161 11.79 -8.16 -8.36
N ALA A 162 10.61 -7.90 -8.91
CA ALA A 162 10.46 -7.43 -10.28
C ALA A 162 11.16 -6.08 -10.50
N HIS A 163 11.09 -5.18 -9.51
CA HIS A 163 11.80 -3.91 -9.57
C HIS A 163 13.32 -4.09 -9.57
N ILE A 164 13.86 -4.96 -8.71
CA ILE A 164 15.30 -5.25 -8.68
C ILE A 164 15.75 -5.81 -10.04
N ARG A 165 14.98 -6.73 -10.64
CA ARG A 165 15.26 -7.26 -11.98
C ARG A 165 15.19 -6.19 -13.06
N HIS A 166 14.16 -5.35 -13.03
CA HIS A 166 13.97 -4.25 -13.96
C HIS A 166 15.16 -3.28 -13.94
N VAL A 167 15.59 -2.87 -12.74
CA VAL A 167 16.75 -2.00 -12.55
C VAL A 167 18.02 -2.71 -12.99
N ARG A 168 18.17 -4.00 -12.68
CA ARG A 168 19.37 -4.76 -13.08
C ARG A 168 19.51 -4.92 -14.58
N ALA A 169 18.41 -5.09 -15.31
CA ALA A 169 18.39 -5.22 -16.76
C ALA A 169 18.72 -3.91 -17.50
N ARG A 170 18.79 -2.78 -16.80
CA ARG A 170 19.03 -1.45 -17.39
C ARG A 170 20.44 -0.97 -17.03
N PRO A 171 21.33 -0.82 -18.02
CA PRO A 171 22.73 -0.54 -17.74
C PRO A 171 22.94 0.76 -16.96
N GLU A 172 22.14 1.79 -17.24
CA GLU A 172 22.24 3.13 -16.65
C GLU A 172 22.03 3.13 -15.13
N ILE A 173 21.16 2.23 -14.64
CA ILE A 173 20.75 2.16 -13.23
C ILE A 173 21.07 0.80 -12.58
N SER A 174 21.70 -0.12 -13.32
CA SER A 174 22.02 -1.50 -12.87
C SER A 174 22.80 -1.59 -11.56
N HIS A 175 23.56 -0.53 -11.22
CA HIS A 175 24.35 -0.41 -10.01
C HIS A 175 23.50 -0.17 -8.75
N GLU A 176 22.25 0.25 -8.89
CA GLU A 176 21.31 0.50 -7.79
C GLU A 176 20.67 -0.79 -7.25
N ALA A 177 20.68 -1.87 -8.02
CA ALA A 177 20.01 -3.13 -7.67
C ALA A 177 20.40 -3.70 -6.28
N PRO A 178 21.69 -3.70 -5.85
CA PRO A 178 22.07 -4.13 -4.49
C PRO A 178 21.50 -3.24 -3.38
N ALA A 179 21.37 -1.93 -3.63
CA ALA A 179 20.77 -1.01 -2.68
C ALA A 179 19.26 -1.28 -2.54
N LEU A 180 18.57 -1.55 -3.65
CA LEU A 180 17.16 -1.96 -3.66
C LEU A 180 16.94 -3.30 -2.96
N LEU A 181 17.84 -4.27 -3.11
CA LEU A 181 17.79 -5.53 -2.36
C LEU A 181 17.79 -5.27 -0.85
N SER A 182 18.72 -4.44 -0.36
CA SER A 182 18.79 -4.09 1.07
C SER A 182 17.58 -3.30 1.56
N LYS A 183 16.87 -2.61 0.66
CA LYS A 183 15.67 -1.83 0.97
C LYS A 183 14.40 -2.69 1.01
N TYR A 184 14.19 -3.55 0.02
CA TYR A 184 13.01 -4.41 -0.08
C TYR A 184 13.13 -5.73 0.67
N PHE A 185 14.35 -6.20 0.92
CA PHE A 185 14.63 -7.45 1.61
C PHE A 185 15.79 -7.24 2.60
N PRO A 186 15.58 -6.44 3.65
CA PRO A 186 16.63 -6.11 4.61
C PRO A 186 17.16 -7.34 5.34
N VAL A 187 18.43 -7.28 5.74
CA VAL A 187 18.98 -8.22 6.71
C VAL A 187 18.29 -8.03 8.08
N PRO A 188 18.23 -9.07 8.94
CA PRO A 188 17.54 -8.99 10.23
C PRO A 188 17.96 -7.78 11.09
N GLU A 189 19.26 -7.43 11.06
CA GLU A 189 19.83 -6.31 11.80
C GLU A 189 19.29 -4.94 11.33
N ASP A 190 19.04 -4.79 10.03
CA ASP A 190 18.54 -3.56 9.41
C ASP A 190 17.00 -3.49 9.37
N ALA A 191 16.31 -4.60 9.64
CA ALA A 191 14.86 -4.68 9.53
C ALA A 191 14.11 -3.62 10.36
N PRO A 192 14.48 -3.32 11.63
CA PRO A 192 13.81 -2.28 12.42
C PRO A 192 13.98 -0.89 11.82
N LYS A 193 15.15 -0.60 11.23
CA LYS A 193 15.42 0.67 10.55
C LYS A 193 14.58 0.78 9.28
N ARG A 194 14.58 -0.26 8.43
CA ARG A 194 13.81 -0.26 7.19
C ARG A 194 12.30 -0.26 7.41
N ALA A 195 11.80 -0.79 8.52
CA ALA A 195 10.39 -0.67 8.89
C ALA A 195 9.93 0.77 9.15
N ARG A 196 10.85 1.67 9.51
CA ARG A 196 10.56 3.11 9.63
C ARG A 196 10.55 3.82 8.27
N GLU A 197 11.35 3.33 7.33
CA GLU A 197 11.47 3.90 5.98
C GLU A 197 10.36 3.41 5.04
N LEU A 198 10.05 2.11 5.10
CA LEU A 198 9.00 1.48 4.31
C LEU A 198 8.08 0.67 5.22
N ALA A 199 6.83 1.10 5.29
CA ALA A 199 5.80 0.47 6.12
C ALA A 199 5.47 -0.97 5.71
N ILE A 200 5.93 -1.44 4.54
CA ILE A 200 5.80 -2.86 4.12
C ILE A 200 6.53 -3.84 5.05
N HIS A 201 7.47 -3.36 5.87
CA HIS A 201 8.21 -4.17 6.85
C HIS A 201 7.63 -4.09 8.27
N ALA A 202 6.55 -3.36 8.47
CA ALA A 202 5.90 -3.24 9.78
C ALA A 202 5.00 -4.44 10.09
N ASP A 203 5.07 -4.89 11.35
CA ASP A 203 4.23 -5.93 11.95
C ASP A 203 4.25 -7.29 11.23
N LEU A 204 5.42 -7.72 10.75
CA LEU A 204 5.59 -9.04 10.14
C LEU A 204 5.51 -10.16 11.18
N SER A 205 4.84 -11.27 10.83
CA SER A 205 4.93 -12.51 11.62
C SER A 205 6.26 -13.22 11.36
N ASP A 206 6.61 -14.17 12.23
CA ASP A 206 7.83 -14.98 12.07
C ASP A 206 7.84 -15.74 10.73
N GLU A 207 6.68 -16.26 10.31
CA GLU A 207 6.54 -16.92 9.00
C GLU A 207 6.75 -15.94 7.84
N GLU A 208 6.25 -14.70 7.96
CA GLU A 208 6.43 -13.66 6.93
C GLU A 208 7.89 -13.18 6.86
N VAL A 209 8.59 -13.13 8.00
CA VAL A 209 10.02 -12.87 8.06
C VAL A 209 10.80 -13.98 7.36
N GLN A 210 10.49 -15.25 7.65
CA GLN A 210 11.12 -16.39 6.99
C GLN A 210 10.88 -16.38 5.47
N GLN A 211 9.67 -16.08 5.02
CA GLN A 211 9.35 -15.95 3.59
C GLN A 211 10.15 -14.83 2.93
N ARG A 212 10.24 -13.66 3.57
CA ARG A 212 11.06 -12.53 3.10
C ARG A 212 12.52 -12.92 2.99
N ASP A 213 13.06 -13.60 4.00
CA ASP A 213 14.48 -13.99 4.04
C ASP A 213 14.80 -15.08 3.01
N GLY A 214 13.86 -15.99 2.76
CA GLY A 214 13.93 -16.95 1.65
C GLY A 214 13.96 -16.23 0.29
N MET A 215 13.07 -15.25 0.08
CA MET A 215 13.08 -14.43 -1.13
C MET A 215 14.38 -13.65 -1.26
N ARG A 216 14.89 -13.07 -0.16
CA ARG A 216 16.18 -12.38 -0.13
C ARG A 216 17.31 -13.27 -0.62
N ALA A 217 17.40 -14.49 -0.09
CA ALA A 217 18.43 -15.45 -0.48
C ALA A 217 18.34 -15.79 -1.98
N TYR A 218 17.12 -16.03 -2.47
CA TYR A 218 16.85 -16.29 -3.89
C TYR A 218 17.28 -15.13 -4.80
N VAL A 219 16.87 -13.89 -4.49
CA VAL A 219 17.20 -12.70 -5.29
C VAL A 219 18.70 -12.39 -5.23
N THR A 220 19.31 -12.56 -4.05
CA THR A 220 20.77 -12.37 -3.89
C THR A 220 21.54 -13.32 -4.80
N GLN A 221 21.14 -14.59 -4.85
CA GLN A 221 21.83 -15.57 -5.69
C GLN A 221 21.56 -15.31 -7.17
N SER A 222 20.29 -15.32 -7.58
CA SER A 222 19.91 -15.34 -8.99
C SER A 222 20.04 -14.00 -9.71
N VAL A 223 19.78 -12.87 -9.03
CA VAL A 223 19.72 -11.54 -9.67
C VAL A 223 20.95 -10.70 -9.37
N ILE A 224 21.62 -10.92 -8.23
CA ILE A 224 22.80 -10.12 -7.88
C ILE A 224 24.09 -10.87 -8.23
N LYS A 225 24.30 -12.07 -7.69
CA LYS A 225 25.56 -12.81 -7.91
C LYS A 225 25.68 -13.34 -9.33
N ASP A 226 24.71 -14.14 -9.77
CA ASP A 226 24.77 -14.77 -11.10
C ASP A 226 24.81 -13.72 -12.21
N ALA A 227 24.06 -12.62 -12.07
CA ALA A 227 24.11 -11.47 -12.97
C ALA A 227 25.48 -10.77 -12.97
N SER A 228 26.09 -10.56 -11.80
CA SER A 228 27.41 -9.92 -11.71
C SER A 228 28.50 -10.77 -12.35
N GLU A 229 28.45 -12.09 -12.17
CA GLU A 229 29.36 -13.01 -12.85
C GLU A 229 29.16 -12.99 -14.37
N TRP A 230 27.91 -12.98 -14.83
CA TRP A 230 27.59 -12.87 -16.24
C TRP A 230 28.09 -11.55 -16.84
N ASP A 231 27.88 -10.42 -16.15
CA ASP A 231 28.38 -9.10 -16.55
C ASP A 231 29.90 -9.06 -16.64
N GLN A 232 30.59 -9.71 -15.70
CA GLN A 232 32.04 -9.83 -15.73
C GLN A 232 32.50 -10.61 -16.96
N ARG A 233 31.93 -11.79 -17.21
CA ARG A 233 32.28 -12.60 -18.39
C ARG A 233 31.97 -11.88 -19.70
N ARG A 234 30.84 -11.16 -19.74
CA ARG A 234 30.46 -10.32 -20.89
C ARG A 234 31.49 -9.23 -21.13
N ARG A 235 31.90 -8.48 -20.09
CA ARG A 235 32.95 -7.45 -20.17
C ARG A 235 34.26 -8.02 -20.67
N GLU A 236 34.70 -9.15 -20.11
CA GLU A 236 35.94 -9.81 -20.52
C GLU A 236 35.88 -10.29 -21.99
N PHE A 237 34.74 -10.79 -22.46
CA PHE A 237 34.56 -11.22 -23.84
C PHE A 237 34.65 -10.06 -24.83
N TYR A 238 33.91 -8.98 -24.58
CA TYR A 238 33.92 -7.82 -25.48
C TYR A 238 35.24 -7.05 -25.43
N HIS A 239 35.87 -6.91 -24.27
CA HIS A 239 37.20 -6.30 -24.16
C HIS A 239 38.25 -7.06 -24.98
N LYS A 240 38.14 -8.39 -25.11
CA LYS A 240 39.02 -9.19 -25.98
C LYS A 240 38.75 -8.98 -27.48
N LEU A 241 37.49 -8.72 -27.86
CA LEU A 241 37.10 -8.50 -29.26
C LEU A 241 37.39 -7.06 -29.71
N ASN A 242 37.08 -6.09 -28.88
CA ASN A 242 37.28 -4.68 -29.10
C ASN A 242 37.42 -3.96 -27.74
N PRO A 243 38.61 -3.51 -27.34
CA PRO A 243 38.84 -2.82 -26.07
C PRO A 243 38.01 -1.55 -25.89
N ASP A 244 37.64 -0.88 -26.99
CA ASP A 244 36.88 0.38 -26.98
C ASP A 244 35.36 0.14 -26.97
N PHE A 245 34.91 -1.11 -27.08
CA PHE A 245 33.49 -1.44 -27.06
C PHE A 245 32.96 -1.42 -25.63
N ASP A 246 31.90 -0.64 -25.40
CA ASP A 246 31.20 -0.59 -24.13
C ASP A 246 30.08 -1.67 -24.08
N PRO A 247 30.27 -2.74 -23.28
CA PRO A 247 29.35 -3.87 -23.21
C PRO A 247 28.07 -3.58 -22.44
N MET A 248 27.97 -2.39 -21.83
CA MET A 248 26.80 -1.89 -21.13
C MET A 248 25.92 -1.02 -22.04
N GLN A 249 26.22 -0.88 -23.34
CA GLN A 249 25.37 -0.09 -24.24
C GLN A 249 24.13 -0.85 -24.72
N ASN A 250 23.07 -0.07 -24.96
CA ASN A 250 21.89 -0.49 -25.70
C ASN A 250 21.97 0.09 -27.12
N GLY A 251 22.51 -0.68 -28.06
CA GLY A 251 22.66 -0.30 -29.46
C GLY A 251 21.95 -1.25 -30.42
N GLU A 252 21.99 -0.92 -31.71
CA GLU A 252 21.31 -1.67 -32.80
C GLU A 252 21.82 -3.11 -32.94
N PHE A 253 23.12 -3.33 -32.68
CA PHE A 253 23.79 -4.62 -32.86
C PHE A 253 24.02 -5.41 -31.56
N SER A 254 23.89 -4.75 -30.41
CA SER A 254 24.00 -5.37 -29.08
C SER A 254 23.17 -4.59 -28.08
N SER A 255 22.31 -5.28 -27.32
CA SER A 255 21.56 -4.67 -26.23
C SER A 255 21.87 -5.43 -24.95
N TYR A 256 22.50 -4.75 -23.99
CA TYR A 256 22.66 -5.26 -22.64
C TYR A 256 21.34 -5.77 -22.09
N THR A 257 20.27 -4.96 -22.20
CA THR A 257 18.94 -5.29 -21.69
C THR A 257 18.37 -6.55 -22.32
N ARG A 258 18.38 -6.66 -23.65
CA ARG A 258 17.89 -7.85 -24.35
C ARG A 258 18.66 -9.12 -23.97
N ASP A 259 19.98 -9.02 -23.92
CA ASP A 259 20.84 -10.16 -23.61
C ASP A 259 20.69 -10.58 -22.13
N PHE A 260 20.50 -9.60 -21.24
CA PHE A 260 20.20 -9.83 -19.83
C PHE A 260 18.86 -10.54 -19.67
N GLU A 261 17.79 -10.03 -20.29
CA GLU A 261 16.44 -10.61 -20.19
C GLU A 261 16.37 -12.02 -20.80
N ALA A 262 17.13 -12.29 -21.86
CA ALA A 262 17.27 -13.62 -22.44
C ALA A 262 18.02 -14.58 -21.50
N LYS A 263 19.05 -14.10 -20.78
CA LYS A 263 19.86 -14.91 -19.87
C LYS A 263 19.17 -15.16 -18.53
N PHE A 264 18.47 -14.16 -18.04
CA PHE A 264 17.79 -14.13 -16.73
C PHE A 264 16.29 -13.89 -16.95
N PRO A 265 15.58 -14.84 -17.59
CA PRO A 265 14.16 -14.68 -17.87
C PRO A 265 13.40 -14.41 -16.58
N SER A 266 12.55 -13.39 -16.62
CA SER A 266 11.74 -13.04 -15.47
C SER A 266 10.59 -14.02 -15.34
N ASN A 267 10.46 -14.65 -14.17
CA ASN A 267 9.23 -15.40 -13.82
C ASN A 267 8.07 -14.45 -13.47
N PHE A 268 8.31 -13.14 -13.53
CA PHE A 268 7.30 -12.12 -13.28
C PHE A 268 6.46 -11.88 -14.53
N ALA A 269 5.19 -12.26 -14.46
CA ALA A 269 4.18 -11.81 -15.40
C ALA A 269 3.46 -10.58 -14.82
N TRP A 270 3.53 -9.45 -15.54
CA TRP A 270 2.85 -8.22 -15.11
C TRP A 270 1.33 -8.41 -15.08
N SER A 271 0.76 -9.11 -16.06
CA SER A 271 -0.68 -9.41 -16.09
C SER A 271 -1.14 -10.16 -14.84
N GLU A 272 -0.44 -11.23 -14.44
CA GLU A 272 -0.77 -11.99 -13.24
C GLU A 272 -0.62 -11.15 -11.96
N THR A 273 0.40 -10.29 -11.91
CA THR A 273 0.65 -9.41 -10.76
C THR A 273 -0.42 -8.34 -10.66
N ARG A 274 -0.85 -7.79 -11.80
CA ARG A 274 -1.97 -6.86 -11.90
C ARG A 274 -3.27 -7.51 -11.45
N ASP A 275 -3.59 -8.71 -11.94
CA ASP A 275 -4.78 -9.45 -11.50
C ASP A 275 -4.77 -9.68 -9.98
N MET A 276 -3.59 -10.00 -9.41
CA MET A 276 -3.42 -10.16 -7.97
C MET A 276 -3.60 -8.86 -7.20
N LEU A 277 -3.08 -7.74 -7.73
CA LEU A 277 -3.25 -6.40 -7.20
C LEU A 277 -4.72 -5.99 -7.19
N ASP A 278 -5.39 -6.11 -8.33
CA ASP A 278 -6.81 -5.75 -8.50
C ASP A 278 -7.67 -6.59 -7.55
N THR A 279 -7.43 -7.91 -7.48
CA THR A 279 -8.09 -8.81 -6.53
C THR A 279 -7.86 -8.39 -5.07
N TYR A 280 -6.66 -7.95 -4.72
CA TYR A 280 -6.35 -7.52 -3.35
C TYR A 280 -7.07 -6.21 -3.02
N VAL A 281 -6.98 -5.22 -3.90
CA VAL A 281 -7.63 -3.91 -3.77
C VAL A 281 -9.14 -4.08 -3.63
N GLU A 282 -9.76 -4.84 -4.53
CA GLU A 282 -11.20 -5.11 -4.51
C GLU A 282 -11.64 -5.77 -3.19
N ARG A 283 -10.83 -6.68 -2.63
CA ARG A 283 -11.12 -7.30 -1.33
C ARG A 283 -11.06 -6.31 -0.18
N VAL A 284 -10.10 -5.39 -0.19
CA VAL A 284 -9.97 -4.36 0.86
C VAL A 284 -11.11 -3.35 0.76
N GLU A 285 -11.47 -2.95 -0.46
CA GLU A 285 -12.61 -2.08 -0.72
C GLU A 285 -13.93 -2.71 -0.28
N ASN A 286 -14.19 -3.95 -0.71
CA ASN A 286 -15.38 -4.70 -0.28
C ASN A 286 -15.43 -4.87 1.24
N LEU A 287 -14.28 -5.09 1.89
CA LEU A 287 -14.19 -5.18 3.34
C LEU A 287 -14.58 -3.86 4.00
N ALA A 288 -13.98 -2.75 3.55
CA ALA A 288 -14.24 -1.41 4.06
C ALA A 288 -15.71 -1.04 3.87
N GLY A 289 -16.24 -1.17 2.64
CA GLY A 289 -17.64 -0.87 2.34
C GLY A 289 -18.62 -1.76 3.12
N ALA A 290 -18.32 -3.06 3.26
CA ALA A 290 -19.14 -3.95 4.07
C ALA A 290 -19.19 -3.54 5.56
N TYR A 291 -18.07 -3.09 6.11
CA TYR A 291 -17.97 -2.61 7.48
C TYR A 291 -18.66 -1.25 7.66
N GLU A 292 -18.37 -0.27 6.79
CA GLU A 292 -18.94 1.07 6.84
C GLU A 292 -20.46 1.06 6.63
N ALA A 293 -20.96 0.14 5.80
CA ALA A 293 -22.39 -0.09 5.69
C ALA A 293 -23.02 -0.61 6.99
N MET A 294 -22.29 -1.31 7.86
CA MET A 294 -22.80 -1.71 9.19
C MET A 294 -22.63 -0.61 10.24
N PHE A 295 -21.59 0.22 10.11
CA PHE A 295 -21.22 1.23 11.08
C PHE A 295 -21.00 2.60 10.40
N PRO A 296 -22.03 3.20 9.78
CA PRO A 296 -21.90 4.53 9.20
C PRO A 296 -21.49 5.52 10.28
N ASN A 297 -20.40 6.27 10.05
CA ASN A 297 -19.79 7.18 11.02
C ASN A 297 -19.44 6.52 12.37
N GLY A 298 -19.17 5.21 12.37
CA GLY A 298 -18.85 4.44 13.56
C GLY A 298 -20.07 4.08 14.43
N VAL A 299 -21.29 4.37 13.98
CA VAL A 299 -22.53 4.05 14.70
C VAL A 299 -23.19 2.84 14.05
N TYR A 300 -23.44 1.79 14.82
CA TYR A 300 -24.11 0.60 14.31
C TYR A 300 -25.52 0.93 13.82
N THR A 301 -25.82 0.52 12.58
CA THR A 301 -27.15 0.62 11.96
C THR A 301 -27.63 -0.79 11.59
N PRO A 302 -28.75 -1.28 12.17
CA PRO A 302 -29.29 -2.61 11.89
C PRO A 302 -29.55 -2.86 10.40
N ALA A 303 -29.46 -4.13 9.96
CA ALA A 303 -29.79 -4.53 8.59
C ALA A 303 -31.19 -4.08 8.14
N GLU A 304 -32.18 -4.22 9.04
CA GLU A 304 -33.58 -3.87 8.77
C GLU A 304 -33.76 -2.37 8.46
N GLU A 305 -33.02 -1.49 9.15
CA GLU A 305 -33.06 -0.04 8.93
C GLU A 305 -32.33 0.39 7.66
N ARG A 306 -31.32 -0.39 7.23
CA ARG A 306 -30.57 -0.15 5.99
C ARG A 306 -31.36 -0.53 4.75
N GLU A 307 -32.11 -1.63 4.83
CA GLU A 307 -32.95 -2.12 3.73
C GLU A 307 -34.27 -1.32 3.58
N ALA A 308 -34.69 -0.61 4.63
CA ALA A 308 -35.90 0.21 4.63
C ALA A 308 -35.71 1.62 4.01
N LYS A 309 -34.46 2.07 3.82
CA LYS A 309 -34.16 3.33 3.11
C LYS A 309 -33.83 3.00 1.65
N PRO A 310 -34.71 3.31 0.68
CA PRO A 310 -34.31 3.25 -0.71
C PRO A 310 -33.13 4.21 -0.92
N GLU A 311 -32.11 3.75 -1.66
CA GLU A 311 -31.02 4.61 -2.11
C GLU A 311 -31.60 5.84 -2.83
N PRO A 312 -31.17 7.07 -2.49
CA PRO A 312 -31.65 8.29 -3.13
C PRO A 312 -31.23 8.39 -4.60
#